data_AF-A0A6I3N5U1-F1
#
_entry.id   AF-A0A6I3N5U1-F1
#
_cell.length_a   1.000
_cell.length_b   1.000
_cell.length_c   1.000
_cell.angle_alpha   90.00
_cell.angle_beta   90.00
_cell.angle_gamma   90.00
#
_symmetry.space_group_name_H-M   'P 1'
#
loop_
_entity.id
_entity.type
_entity.pdbx_description
1 polymer ?
#
loop_
_entity_poly.entity_id
_entity_poly.type
_entity_poly.pdbx_seq_one_letter_code
_entity_poly.pdbx_strand_id
1 'polypeptide(L)'
;MKKQNINTIDILIERLSENFSKVKNFDKLQESEEGRKIFDFIIKSISDMENFQSLFLNYYIPASNKSIVESWNQVRSSKYKHLMNVSREDLKDNLYETIRLGYIGLFHKYESYLKALVDAVNFLFRELNEENNLLSIEDYCKKEFHVNIYKSHDLFLITKRINYISNCIKHWDGYPIKEPIHPNFRYCRTDRKIEIEKEAFKMDIDLLKTHCQFLMTQIIMIGFKQYFELNDEIIKKSLTPEALKDLDTNKKMGQIKDSINIILSDFIQ
;
A
#
# COMPACT_ATOMS: atom_id res chain seq x y z
N MET A 1 34.69 -1.63 -20.11
CA MET A 1 33.30 -1.64 -20.61
C MET A 1 32.54 -0.52 -19.94
N LYS A 2 32.03 0.48 -20.69
CA LYS A 2 31.10 1.47 -20.12
C LYS A 2 29.87 0.70 -19.65
N LYS A 3 29.48 0.81 -18.38
CA LYS A 3 28.18 0.32 -17.92
C LYS A 3 27.14 0.97 -18.84
N GLN A 4 26.44 0.18 -19.65
CA GLN A 4 25.26 0.67 -20.36
C GLN A 4 24.37 1.32 -19.31
N ASN A 5 23.95 2.55 -19.58
CA ASN A 5 23.05 3.27 -18.68
C ASN A 5 21.68 2.64 -18.87
N ILE A 6 21.42 1.55 -18.14
CA ILE A 6 20.16 0.82 -18.26
C ILE A 6 19.09 1.67 -17.59
N ASN A 7 18.11 2.11 -18.36
CA ASN A 7 16.99 2.88 -17.86
C ASN A 7 16.08 1.96 -17.05
N THR A 8 15.95 2.23 -15.75
CA THR A 8 15.15 1.41 -14.84
C THR A 8 13.64 1.49 -15.12
N ILE A 9 13.18 2.61 -15.70
CA ILE A 9 11.78 2.74 -16.16
C ILE A 9 11.55 1.82 -17.35
N ASP A 10 12.48 1.77 -18.31
CA ASP A 10 12.36 0.89 -19.49
C ASP A 10 12.31 -0.57 -19.05
N ILE A 11 13.19 -1.01 -18.14
CA ILE A 11 13.12 -2.38 -17.58
C ILE A 11 11.77 -2.65 -16.89
N LEU A 12 11.25 -1.67 -16.15
CA LEU A 12 9.98 -1.82 -15.46
C LEU A 12 8.82 -1.97 -16.46
N ILE A 13 8.78 -1.09 -17.47
CA ILE A 13 7.78 -1.13 -18.54
C ILE A 13 7.90 -2.43 -19.34
N GLU A 14 9.11 -2.87 -19.68
CA GLU A 14 9.35 -4.15 -20.36
C GLU A 14 8.82 -5.31 -19.53
N ARG A 15 9.20 -5.41 -18.25
CA ARG A 15 8.72 -6.50 -17.36
C ARG A 15 7.20 -6.48 -17.17
N LEU A 16 6.62 -5.29 -17.04
CA LEU A 16 5.18 -5.15 -16.91
C LEU A 16 4.50 -5.55 -18.23
N SER A 17 4.98 -5.08 -19.37
CA SER A 17 4.47 -5.46 -20.69
C SER A 17 4.62 -6.96 -20.97
N GLU A 18 5.74 -7.58 -20.59
CA GLU A 18 5.94 -9.03 -20.68
C GLU A 18 4.97 -9.81 -19.79
N ASN A 19 4.68 -9.33 -18.59
CA ASN A 19 3.72 -9.99 -17.71
C ASN A 19 2.28 -9.76 -18.14
N PHE A 20 1.97 -8.58 -18.62
CA PHE A 20 0.64 -8.22 -19.08
C PHE A 20 0.31 -8.84 -20.44
N SER A 21 1.27 -9.01 -21.36
CA SER A 21 1.06 -9.71 -22.63
C SER A 21 0.66 -11.19 -22.45
N LYS A 22 0.94 -11.78 -21.28
CA LYS A 22 0.43 -13.12 -20.91
C LYS A 22 -1.06 -13.11 -20.60
N VAL A 23 -1.64 -11.95 -20.33
CA VAL A 23 -3.09 -11.77 -20.15
C VAL A 23 -3.75 -11.74 -21.51
N LYS A 24 -4.68 -12.67 -21.73
CA LYS A 24 -5.44 -12.75 -22.98
C LYS A 24 -6.15 -11.41 -23.25
N ASN A 25 -5.99 -10.89 -24.47
CA ASN A 25 -6.54 -9.61 -24.92
C ASN A 25 -5.97 -8.37 -24.20
N PHE A 26 -4.73 -8.42 -23.71
CA PHE A 26 -4.11 -7.24 -23.10
C PHE A 26 -4.09 -6.01 -24.00
N ASP A 27 -3.92 -6.17 -25.31
CA ASP A 27 -3.95 -5.05 -26.26
C ASP A 27 -5.25 -4.25 -26.15
N LYS A 28 -6.37 -4.91 -25.82
CA LYS A 28 -7.67 -4.24 -25.61
C LYS A 28 -7.71 -3.36 -24.37
N LEU A 29 -6.91 -3.65 -23.33
CA LEU A 29 -6.76 -2.76 -22.17
C LEU A 29 -6.08 -1.44 -22.56
N GLN A 30 -5.29 -1.42 -23.63
CA GLN A 30 -4.65 -0.21 -24.14
C GLN A 30 -5.56 0.56 -25.12
N GLU A 31 -6.59 -0.09 -25.65
CA GLU A 31 -7.55 0.52 -26.58
C GLU A 31 -8.60 1.40 -25.86
N SER A 32 -9.05 1.01 -24.67
CA SER A 32 -10.02 1.79 -23.88
C SER A 32 -9.39 2.87 -23.00
N GLU A 33 -10.13 3.94 -22.71
CA GLU A 33 -9.66 5.02 -21.82
C GLU A 33 -9.51 4.53 -20.38
N GLU A 34 -10.48 3.73 -19.92
CA GLU A 34 -10.52 3.12 -18.60
C GLU A 34 -9.34 2.17 -18.38
N GLY A 35 -9.07 1.32 -19.36
CA GLY A 35 -7.96 0.36 -19.31
C GLY A 35 -6.61 1.06 -19.27
N ARG A 36 -6.40 2.09 -20.11
CA ARG A 36 -5.20 2.94 -20.06
C ARG A 36 -5.02 3.61 -18.71
N LYS A 37 -6.10 4.17 -18.14
CA LYS A 37 -6.04 4.86 -16.84
C LYS A 37 -5.65 3.92 -15.69
N ILE A 38 -6.19 2.69 -15.67
CA ILE A 38 -5.79 1.66 -14.70
C ILE A 38 -4.33 1.26 -14.90
N PHE A 39 -3.90 1.07 -16.14
CA PHE A 39 -2.52 0.73 -16.46
C PHE A 39 -1.56 1.83 -16.00
N ASP A 40 -1.81 3.09 -16.36
CA ASP A 40 -1.02 4.25 -15.96
C ASP A 40 -0.96 4.39 -14.44
N PHE A 41 -2.08 4.16 -13.75
CA PHE A 41 -2.13 4.12 -12.29
C PHE A 41 -1.18 3.05 -11.72
N ILE A 42 -1.18 1.83 -12.28
CA ILE A 42 -0.30 0.74 -11.85
C ILE A 42 1.18 1.13 -12.06
N ILE A 43 1.54 1.62 -13.26
CA ILE A 43 2.91 2.05 -13.58
C ILE A 43 3.38 3.12 -12.60
N LYS A 44 2.56 4.17 -12.43
CA LYS A 44 2.89 5.31 -11.56
C LYS A 44 3.05 4.86 -10.12
N SER A 45 2.13 4.04 -9.61
CA SER A 45 2.14 3.59 -8.21
C SER A 45 3.35 2.70 -7.89
N ILE A 46 3.69 1.77 -8.80
CA ILE A 46 4.89 0.93 -8.64
C ILE A 46 6.14 1.81 -8.68
N SER A 47 6.25 2.67 -9.70
CA SER A 47 7.41 3.55 -9.87
C SER A 47 7.62 4.47 -8.66
N ASP A 48 6.54 5.06 -8.12
CA ASP A 48 6.61 5.92 -6.95
C ASP A 48 7.12 5.20 -5.70
N MET A 49 6.66 3.97 -5.46
CA MET A 49 7.10 3.16 -4.33
C MET A 49 8.54 2.66 -4.49
N GLU A 50 8.96 2.29 -5.70
CA GLU A 50 10.35 1.93 -6.01
C GLU A 50 11.30 3.12 -5.84
N ASN A 51 10.93 4.27 -6.38
CA ASN A 51 11.70 5.50 -6.24
C ASN A 51 11.83 5.92 -4.77
N PHE A 52 10.74 5.82 -4.00
CA PHE A 52 10.76 6.08 -2.56
C PHE A 52 11.71 5.15 -1.83
N GLN A 53 11.63 3.84 -2.09
CA GLN A 53 12.53 2.86 -1.47
C GLN A 53 13.99 3.14 -1.81
N SER A 54 14.29 3.39 -3.09
CA SER A 54 15.65 3.70 -3.54
C SER A 54 16.18 4.97 -2.87
N LEU A 55 15.36 6.03 -2.84
CA LEU A 55 15.72 7.32 -2.22
C LEU A 55 16.17 7.14 -0.77
N PHE A 56 15.41 6.40 0.04
CA PHE A 56 15.77 6.19 1.44
C PHE A 56 16.93 5.21 1.62
N LEU A 57 16.88 4.05 0.98
CA LEU A 57 17.86 2.97 1.25
C LEU A 57 19.24 3.24 0.63
N ASN A 58 19.29 3.94 -0.51
CA ASN A 58 20.50 4.16 -1.28
C ASN A 58 21.07 5.58 -1.13
N TYR A 59 20.26 6.56 -0.73
CA TYR A 59 20.72 7.95 -0.61
C TYR A 59 20.62 8.48 0.83
N TYR A 60 19.43 8.52 1.43
CA TYR A 60 19.26 9.18 2.73
C TYR A 60 19.90 8.45 3.91
N ILE A 61 19.68 7.13 4.02
CA ILE A 61 20.29 6.33 5.10
C ILE A 61 21.81 6.29 4.96
N PRO A 62 22.40 6.05 3.78
CA PRO A 62 23.85 6.14 3.60
C PRO A 62 24.43 7.52 3.92
N ALA A 63 23.76 8.60 3.52
CA ALA A 63 24.18 9.97 3.85
C ALA A 63 24.19 10.21 5.38
N SER A 64 23.17 9.72 6.09
CA SER A 64 23.08 9.81 7.54
C SER A 64 24.22 9.05 8.23
N ASN A 65 24.50 7.83 7.77
CA ASN A 65 25.64 7.04 8.26
C ASN A 65 26.99 7.74 8.03
N LYS A 66 27.17 8.37 6.86
CA LYS A 66 28.37 9.15 6.54
C LYS A 66 28.52 10.33 7.51
N SER A 67 27.43 11.08 7.75
CA SER A 67 27.40 12.19 8.69
C SER A 67 27.78 11.76 10.12
N ILE A 68 27.33 10.59 10.56
CA ILE A 68 27.72 10.02 11.87
C ILE A 68 29.22 9.77 11.95
N VAL A 69 29.81 9.16 10.93
CA VAL A 69 31.24 8.85 10.89
C VAL A 69 32.07 10.14 10.89
N GLU A 70 31.68 11.12 10.09
CA GLU A 70 32.36 12.42 9.99
C GLU A 70 32.29 13.17 11.33
N SER A 71 31.10 13.27 11.92
CA SER A 71 30.89 13.91 13.22
C SER A 71 31.70 13.23 14.32
N TRP A 72 31.71 11.89 14.34
CA TRP A 72 32.49 11.13 15.32
C TRP A 72 33.99 11.35 15.18
N ASN A 73 34.51 11.42 13.96
CA ASN A 73 35.91 11.73 13.70
C ASN A 73 36.28 13.14 14.20
N GLN A 74 35.39 14.12 14.03
CA GLN A 74 35.57 15.48 14.56
C GLN A 74 35.57 15.49 16.09
N VAL A 75 34.63 14.80 16.75
CA VAL A 75 34.59 14.68 18.22
C VAL A 75 35.88 14.06 18.74
N ARG A 76 36.36 12.98 18.12
CA ARG A 76 37.60 12.28 18.55
C ARG A 76 38.88 13.08 18.34
N SER A 77 38.94 13.88 17.27
CA SER A 77 40.10 14.71 16.92
C SER A 77 40.08 16.09 17.59
N SER A 78 38.97 16.47 18.21
CA SER A 78 38.84 17.75 18.90
C SER A 78 39.82 17.89 20.06
N LYS A 79 40.50 19.04 20.14
CA LYS A 79 41.31 19.45 21.29
C LYS A 79 40.49 19.54 22.59
N TYR A 80 39.18 19.74 22.47
CA TYR A 80 38.24 19.84 23.59
C TYR A 80 37.50 18.53 23.90
N LYS A 81 37.92 17.39 23.36
CA LYS A 81 37.24 16.10 23.59
C LYS A 81 37.08 15.71 25.05
N HIS A 82 37.96 16.19 25.93
CA HIS A 82 37.91 15.97 27.37
C HIS A 82 36.76 16.72 28.06
N LEU A 83 36.17 17.73 27.42
CA LEU A 83 35.01 18.49 27.90
C LEU A 83 33.68 17.88 27.41
N MET A 84 33.73 16.90 26.51
CA MET A 84 32.55 16.33 25.86
C MET A 84 32.32 14.91 26.39
N ASN A 85 31.09 14.62 26.81
CA ASN A 85 30.65 13.26 27.12
C ASN A 85 29.63 12.82 26.07
N VAL A 86 30.12 12.60 24.84
CA VAL A 86 29.32 12.17 23.70
C VAL A 86 29.86 10.83 23.21
N SER A 87 28.99 9.84 23.11
CA SER A 87 29.29 8.55 22.52
C SER A 87 28.97 8.54 21.03
N ARG A 88 29.50 7.55 20.29
CA ARG A 88 29.10 7.34 18.90
C ARG A 88 27.62 6.95 18.79
N GLU A 89 27.06 6.34 19.82
CA GLU A 89 25.65 5.93 19.83
C GLU A 89 24.71 7.13 19.88
N ASP A 90 25.08 8.17 20.65
CA ASP A 90 24.31 9.42 20.71
C ASP A 90 24.19 10.10 19.33
N LEU A 91 25.17 9.86 18.45
CA LEU A 91 25.15 10.39 17.07
C LEU A 91 24.23 9.58 16.14
N LYS A 92 23.84 8.35 16.51
CA LYS A 92 22.93 7.53 15.69
C LYS A 92 21.50 8.06 15.67
N ASP A 93 21.12 8.97 16.56
CA ASP A 93 19.76 9.51 16.57
C ASP A 93 19.39 10.14 15.22
N ASN A 94 20.34 10.78 14.52
CA ASN A 94 20.12 11.31 13.17
C ASN A 94 19.79 10.22 12.13
N LEU A 95 20.36 9.02 12.26
CA LEU A 95 20.03 7.87 11.42
C LEU A 95 18.61 7.40 11.70
N TYR A 96 18.26 7.24 12.98
CA TYR A 96 16.92 6.81 13.36
C TYR A 96 15.88 7.87 13.03
N GLU A 97 16.19 9.16 13.14
CA GLU A 97 15.35 10.26 12.69
C GLU A 97 15.08 10.20 11.19
N THR A 98 16.11 9.94 10.37
CA THR A 98 15.96 9.75 8.93
C THR A 98 14.99 8.60 8.62
N ILE A 99 15.10 7.47 9.35
CA ILE A 99 14.18 6.34 9.19
C ILE A 99 12.76 6.68 9.66
N ARG A 100 12.62 7.39 10.79
CA ARG A 100 11.33 7.88 11.30
C ARG A 100 10.64 8.77 10.27
N LEU A 101 11.32 9.77 9.72
CA LEU A 101 10.79 10.61 8.64
C LEU A 101 10.39 9.77 7.41
N GLY A 102 11.11 8.68 7.15
CA GLY A 102 10.72 7.67 6.17
C GLY A 102 9.34 7.05 6.42
N TYR A 103 8.97 6.72 7.66
CA TYR A 103 7.63 6.22 7.98
C TYR A 103 6.52 7.24 7.74
N ILE A 104 6.78 8.54 7.99
CA ILE A 104 5.82 9.60 7.64
C ILE A 104 5.61 9.63 6.13
N GLY A 105 6.69 9.61 5.35
CA GLY A 105 6.63 9.57 3.89
C GLY A 105 5.90 8.33 3.37
N LEU A 106 6.17 7.16 3.97
CA LEU A 106 5.56 5.89 3.60
C LEU A 106 4.04 5.89 3.85
N PHE A 107 3.61 6.45 4.98
CA PHE A 107 2.18 6.63 5.28
C PHE A 107 1.48 7.51 4.24
N HIS A 108 2.08 8.65 3.88
CA HIS A 108 1.49 9.54 2.88
C HIS A 108 1.47 8.93 1.47
N LYS A 109 2.50 8.15 1.10
CA LYS A 109 2.49 7.38 -0.15
C LYS A 109 1.33 6.39 -0.20
N TYR A 110 1.06 5.70 0.91
CA TYR A 110 -0.11 4.82 1.03
C TYR A 110 -1.43 5.58 0.93
N GLU A 111 -1.60 6.71 1.64
CA GLU A 111 -2.84 7.51 1.56
C GLU A 111 -3.11 8.01 0.13
N SER A 112 -2.08 8.51 -0.55
CA SER A 112 -2.20 8.94 -1.95
C SER A 112 -2.51 7.78 -2.88
N TYR A 113 -1.89 6.62 -2.66
CA TYR A 113 -2.17 5.41 -3.42
C TYR A 113 -3.63 4.97 -3.29
N LEU A 114 -4.14 4.89 -2.06
CA LEU A 114 -5.51 4.45 -1.79
C LEU A 114 -6.55 5.37 -2.45
N LYS A 115 -6.36 6.69 -2.35
CA LYS A 115 -7.24 7.66 -3.00
C LYS A 115 -7.26 7.47 -4.52
N ALA A 116 -6.07 7.43 -5.13
CA ALA A 116 -5.95 7.25 -6.57
C ALA A 116 -6.49 5.89 -7.04
N LEU A 117 -6.34 4.83 -6.24
CA LEU A 117 -6.91 3.51 -6.52
C LEU A 117 -8.44 3.56 -6.56
N VAL A 118 -9.07 4.13 -5.53
CA VAL A 118 -10.53 4.22 -5.45
C VAL A 118 -11.07 5.06 -6.61
N ASP A 119 -10.43 6.18 -6.93
CA ASP A 119 -10.80 7.02 -8.09
C ASP A 119 -10.68 6.27 -9.41
N ALA A 120 -9.60 5.50 -9.60
CA ALA A 120 -9.36 4.75 -10.81
C ALA A 120 -10.39 3.61 -10.99
N VAL A 121 -10.75 2.92 -9.90
CA VAL A 121 -11.75 1.85 -9.94
C VAL A 121 -13.17 2.41 -10.12
N ASN A 122 -13.52 3.50 -9.44
CA ASN A 122 -14.79 4.19 -9.70
C ASN A 122 -14.93 4.61 -11.17
N PHE A 123 -13.83 5.09 -11.77
CA PHE A 123 -13.80 5.43 -13.19
C PHE A 123 -13.98 4.19 -14.08
N LEU A 124 -13.31 3.08 -13.76
CA LEU A 124 -13.43 1.81 -14.48
C LEU A 124 -14.88 1.30 -14.53
N PHE A 125 -15.63 1.46 -13.44
CA PHE A 125 -17.01 0.99 -13.33
C PHE A 125 -18.06 2.08 -13.62
N ARG A 126 -17.66 3.27 -14.09
CA ARG A 126 -18.56 4.43 -14.22
C ARG A 126 -19.81 4.12 -15.04
N GLU A 127 -19.66 3.60 -16.26
CA GLU A 127 -20.79 3.29 -17.15
C GLU A 127 -21.70 2.23 -16.53
N LEU A 128 -21.11 1.14 -16.02
CA LEU A 128 -21.85 0.09 -15.33
C LEU A 128 -22.62 0.64 -14.12
N ASN A 129 -22.04 1.57 -13.38
CA ASN A 129 -22.67 2.17 -12.21
C ASN A 129 -23.83 3.08 -12.59
N GLU A 130 -23.68 3.89 -13.64
CA GLU A 130 -24.71 4.79 -14.15
C GLU A 130 -25.90 4.01 -14.74
N GLU A 131 -25.62 2.98 -15.53
CA GLU A 131 -26.66 2.14 -16.15
C GLU A 131 -27.47 1.33 -15.12
N ASN A 132 -26.81 0.87 -14.05
CA ASN A 132 -27.40 -0.06 -13.09
C ASN A 132 -27.68 0.55 -11.72
N ASN A 133 -27.49 1.87 -11.56
CA ASN A 133 -27.66 2.60 -10.30
C ASN A 133 -26.85 1.99 -9.14
N LEU A 134 -25.60 1.62 -9.41
CA LEU A 134 -24.66 1.08 -8.40
C LEU A 134 -24.03 2.19 -7.57
N LEU A 135 -23.53 1.82 -6.39
CA LEU A 135 -22.84 2.74 -5.50
C LEU A 135 -21.38 2.92 -5.93
N SER A 136 -20.84 4.09 -5.60
CA SER A 136 -19.39 4.28 -5.60
C SER A 136 -18.74 3.25 -4.68
N ILE A 137 -17.47 2.91 -4.94
CA ILE A 137 -16.70 2.01 -4.08
C ILE A 137 -16.74 2.49 -2.62
N GLU A 138 -16.63 3.79 -2.38
CA GLU A 138 -16.66 4.36 -1.03
C GLU A 138 -18.01 4.10 -0.35
N ASP A 139 -19.11 4.39 -1.04
CA ASP A 139 -20.44 4.27 -0.46
C ASP A 139 -20.86 2.81 -0.27
N TYR A 140 -20.45 1.93 -1.20
CA TYR A 140 -20.63 0.51 -1.02
C TYR A 140 -19.85 -0.01 0.19
N CYS A 141 -18.59 0.39 0.37
CA CYS A 141 -17.81 0.01 1.55
C CYS A 141 -18.47 0.45 2.87
N LYS A 142 -19.02 1.66 2.91
CA LYS A 142 -19.74 2.17 4.09
C LYS A 142 -21.02 1.39 4.36
N LYS A 143 -21.78 1.05 3.31
CA LYS A 143 -23.06 0.35 3.41
C LYS A 143 -22.87 -1.11 3.81
N GLU A 144 -21.98 -1.82 3.10
CA GLU A 144 -21.83 -3.28 3.19
C GLU A 144 -20.85 -3.70 4.28
N PHE A 145 -19.71 -3.03 4.38
CA PHE A 145 -18.64 -3.40 5.32
C PHE A 145 -18.60 -2.51 6.56
N HIS A 146 -19.42 -1.45 6.63
CA HIS A 146 -19.35 -0.43 7.68
C HIS A 146 -17.96 0.22 7.83
N VAL A 147 -17.20 0.26 6.73
CA VAL A 147 -15.84 0.79 6.69
C VAL A 147 -15.80 2.10 5.91
N ASN A 148 -15.18 3.13 6.50
CA ASN A 148 -14.70 4.27 5.73
C ASN A 148 -13.35 3.88 5.10
N ILE A 149 -13.36 3.62 3.79
CA ILE A 149 -12.17 3.15 3.08
C ILE A 149 -10.96 4.08 3.25
N TYR A 150 -11.14 5.40 3.23
CA TYR A 150 -10.05 6.36 3.41
C TYR A 150 -9.52 6.44 4.85
N LYS A 151 -10.20 5.80 5.81
CA LYS A 151 -9.80 5.66 7.21
C LYS A 151 -9.55 4.19 7.60
N SER A 152 -9.33 3.32 6.62
CA SER A 152 -9.13 1.87 6.82
C SER A 152 -7.70 1.47 7.23
N HIS A 153 -6.81 2.44 7.48
CA HIS A 153 -5.41 2.18 7.78
C HIS A 153 -5.19 1.35 9.05
N ASP A 154 -6.16 1.25 9.96
CA ASP A 154 -6.05 0.41 11.16
C ASP A 154 -6.62 -1.00 10.97
N LEU A 155 -7.20 -1.31 9.79
CA LEU A 155 -7.75 -2.65 9.47
C LEU A 155 -6.66 -3.65 9.10
N PHE A 156 -5.64 -3.22 8.35
CA PHE A 156 -4.60 -4.12 7.85
C PHE A 156 -3.32 -4.01 8.68
N LEU A 157 -2.66 -5.14 8.91
CA LEU A 157 -1.50 -5.24 9.81
C LEU A 157 -0.39 -4.22 9.48
N ILE A 158 0.03 -4.16 8.20
CA ILE A 158 1.16 -3.32 7.79
C ILE A 158 0.80 -1.82 7.81
N THR A 159 -0.39 -1.45 7.36
CA THR A 159 -0.83 -0.05 7.36
C THR A 159 -1.09 0.45 8.79
N LYS A 160 -1.59 -0.42 9.68
CA LYS A 160 -1.77 -0.12 11.10
C LYS A 160 -0.45 0.14 11.79
N ARG A 161 0.56 -0.68 11.49
CA ARG A 161 1.93 -0.49 11.99
C ARG A 161 2.52 0.82 11.51
N ILE A 162 2.46 1.11 10.20
CA ILE A 162 3.01 2.34 9.62
C ILE A 162 2.27 3.57 10.17
N ASN A 163 0.94 3.51 10.27
CA ASN A 163 0.11 4.55 10.87
C ASN A 163 0.49 4.80 12.33
N TYR A 164 0.71 3.76 13.12
CA TYR A 164 1.15 3.89 14.51
C TYR A 164 2.48 4.64 14.61
N ILE A 165 3.49 4.22 13.84
CA ILE A 165 4.82 4.84 13.85
C ILE A 165 4.74 6.30 13.38
N SER A 166 4.08 6.55 12.25
CA SER A 166 3.87 7.90 11.69
C SER A 166 3.21 8.84 12.70
N ASN A 167 2.18 8.36 13.39
CA ASN A 167 1.50 9.10 14.45
C ASN A 167 2.43 9.40 15.63
N CYS A 168 3.16 8.39 16.15
CA CYS A 168 4.16 8.57 17.21
C CYS A 168 5.15 9.70 16.86
N ILE A 169 5.63 9.75 15.62
CA ILE A 169 6.58 10.76 15.15
C ILE A 169 5.92 12.15 15.07
N LYS A 170 4.71 12.23 14.50
CA LYS A 170 4.01 13.50 14.28
C LYS A 170 3.55 14.18 15.57
N HIS A 171 3.10 13.41 16.55
CA HIS A 171 2.38 13.97 17.72
C HIS A 171 3.05 13.68 19.07
N TRP A 172 4.03 12.77 19.11
CA TRP A 172 4.73 12.40 20.34
C TRP A 172 6.24 12.36 20.15
N ASP A 173 6.80 13.18 19.24
CA ASP A 173 8.26 13.30 19.01
C ASP A 173 8.98 11.94 18.80
N GLY A 174 8.26 10.97 18.23
CA GLY A 174 8.78 9.63 17.96
C GLY A 174 8.72 8.65 19.14
N TYR A 175 8.20 9.03 20.30
CA TYR A 175 8.02 8.13 21.44
C TYR A 175 6.82 7.17 21.23
N PRO A 176 6.95 5.87 21.56
CA PRO A 176 5.92 4.85 21.28
C PRO A 176 4.79 4.84 22.33
N ILE A 177 4.19 6.00 22.60
CA ILE A 177 3.21 6.22 23.69
C ILE A 177 1.78 6.50 23.21
N LYS A 178 1.53 6.41 21.89
CA LYS A 178 0.18 6.54 21.34
C LYS A 178 -0.69 5.37 21.84
N GLU A 179 -1.86 5.68 22.40
CA GLU A 179 -2.90 4.67 22.64
C GLU A 179 -3.85 4.52 21.44
N PRO A 180 -4.30 3.29 21.10
CA PRO A 180 -3.85 2.01 21.66
C PRO A 180 -2.44 1.65 21.17
N ILE A 181 -1.60 1.11 22.07
CA ILE A 181 -0.24 0.67 21.72
C ILE A 181 -0.31 -0.49 20.71
N HIS A 182 0.35 -0.31 19.56
CA HIS A 182 0.45 -1.36 18.54
C HIS A 182 1.19 -2.58 19.09
N PRO A 183 0.78 -3.83 18.79
CA PRO A 183 1.38 -5.05 19.36
C PRO A 183 2.91 -5.11 19.27
N ASN A 184 3.48 -4.71 18.12
CA ASN A 184 4.93 -4.66 17.91
C ASN A 184 5.70 -3.70 18.84
N PHE A 185 5.01 -2.81 19.56
CA PHE A 185 5.60 -1.83 20.47
C PHE A 185 5.18 -2.04 21.93
N ARG A 186 4.38 -3.07 22.23
CA ARG A 186 3.85 -3.33 23.58
C ARG A 186 4.93 -3.47 24.66
N TYR A 187 6.09 -4.02 24.29
CA TYR A 187 7.23 -4.23 25.19
C TYR A 187 8.40 -3.28 24.91
N CYS A 188 8.18 -2.26 24.08
CA CYS A 188 9.20 -1.24 23.83
C CYS A 188 9.32 -0.30 25.02
N ARG A 189 10.51 0.24 25.20
CA ARG A 189 10.80 1.29 26.16
C ARG A 189 10.06 2.57 25.79
N THR A 190 9.28 3.13 26.71
CA THR A 190 8.54 4.38 26.52
C THR A 190 9.38 5.63 26.79
N ASP A 191 10.56 5.46 27.40
CA ASP A 191 11.53 6.53 27.68
C ASP A 191 12.49 6.79 26.51
N ARG A 192 12.29 6.12 25.37
CA ARG A 192 13.11 6.28 24.16
C ARG A 192 12.24 6.44 22.93
N LYS A 193 12.75 7.18 21.96
CA LYS A 193 12.14 7.30 20.64
C LYS A 193 12.20 5.93 19.94
N ILE A 194 11.31 5.73 18.97
CA ILE A 194 11.31 4.54 18.13
C ILE A 194 12.62 4.47 17.36
N GLU A 195 13.36 3.39 17.58
CA GLU A 195 14.61 3.04 16.91
C GLU A 195 14.32 1.83 16.01
N ILE A 196 14.39 2.02 14.70
CA ILE A 196 14.15 0.97 13.69
C ILE A 196 15.37 0.89 12.79
N GLU A 197 15.89 -0.32 12.61
CA GLU A 197 17.02 -0.58 11.73
C GLU A 197 16.65 -0.53 10.24
N LYS A 198 17.64 -0.28 9.40
CA LYS A 198 17.49 -0.16 7.94
C LYS A 198 16.76 -1.37 7.34
N GLU A 199 17.11 -2.58 7.79
CA GLU A 199 16.58 -3.84 7.27
C GLU A 199 15.09 -3.99 7.60
N ALA A 200 14.68 -3.62 8.81
CA ALA A 200 13.29 -3.62 9.22
C ALA A 200 12.48 -2.58 8.44
N PHE A 201 13.03 -1.38 8.23
CA PHE A 201 12.38 -0.37 7.40
C PHE A 201 12.22 -0.82 5.93
N LYS A 202 13.25 -1.45 5.35
CA LYS A 202 13.17 -2.06 4.01
C LYS A 202 12.04 -3.09 3.95
N MET A 203 11.97 -3.98 4.93
CA MET A 203 10.94 -5.02 4.98
C MET A 203 9.53 -4.43 5.07
N ASP A 204 9.34 -3.39 5.89
CA ASP A 204 8.04 -2.71 6.00
C ASP A 204 7.63 -2.02 4.68
N ILE A 205 8.58 -1.48 3.91
CA ILE A 205 8.31 -0.96 2.55
C ILE A 205 7.88 -2.09 1.61
N ASP A 206 8.59 -3.22 1.61
CA ASP A 206 8.30 -4.36 0.74
C ASP A 206 6.92 -4.97 1.07
N LEU A 207 6.61 -5.13 2.36
CA LEU A 207 5.29 -5.58 2.83
C LEU A 207 4.17 -4.62 2.42
N LEU A 208 4.42 -3.30 2.49
CA LEU A 208 3.42 -2.32 2.04
C LEU A 208 3.18 -2.43 0.52
N LYS A 209 4.22 -2.64 -0.29
CA LYS A 209 4.06 -2.85 -1.75
C LYS A 209 3.17 -4.05 -2.05
N THR A 210 3.42 -5.18 -1.38
CA THR A 210 2.58 -6.38 -1.50
C THR A 210 1.15 -6.11 -1.05
N HIS A 211 0.96 -5.39 0.05
CA HIS A 211 -0.37 -5.00 0.51
C HIS A 211 -1.09 -4.10 -0.51
N CYS A 212 -0.42 -3.13 -1.12
CA CYS A 212 -1.02 -2.30 -2.17
C CYS A 212 -1.52 -3.14 -3.35
N GLN A 213 -0.74 -4.13 -3.81
CA GLN A 213 -1.16 -5.04 -4.88
C GLN A 213 -2.40 -5.86 -4.50
N PHE A 214 -2.44 -6.36 -3.27
CA PHE A 214 -3.59 -7.10 -2.76
C PHE A 214 -4.82 -6.20 -2.62
N LEU A 215 -4.64 -4.99 -2.08
CA LEU A 215 -5.69 -4.00 -1.93
C LEU A 215 -6.29 -3.60 -3.27
N MET A 216 -5.48 -3.41 -4.31
CA MET A 216 -5.98 -3.19 -5.68
C MET A 216 -6.92 -4.30 -6.13
N THR A 217 -6.54 -5.56 -5.89
CA THR A 217 -7.37 -6.72 -6.22
C THR A 217 -8.69 -6.67 -5.44
N GLN A 218 -8.64 -6.40 -4.14
CA GLN A 218 -9.83 -6.29 -3.30
C GLN A 218 -10.77 -5.17 -3.78
N ILE A 219 -10.24 -3.97 -4.05
CA ILE A 219 -11.07 -2.83 -4.49
C ILE A 219 -11.72 -3.10 -5.85
N ILE A 220 -11.02 -3.73 -6.79
CA ILE A 220 -11.61 -4.16 -8.06
C ILE A 220 -12.71 -5.21 -7.83
N MET A 221 -12.47 -6.19 -6.94
CA MET A 221 -13.46 -7.22 -6.61
C MET A 221 -14.72 -6.66 -5.94
N ILE A 222 -14.62 -5.54 -5.21
CA ILE A 222 -15.80 -4.84 -4.67
C ILE A 222 -16.70 -4.34 -5.82
N GLY A 223 -16.12 -3.76 -6.88
CA GLY A 223 -16.87 -3.36 -8.06
C GLY A 223 -17.59 -4.53 -8.73
N PHE A 224 -16.89 -5.66 -8.89
CA PHE A 224 -17.51 -6.88 -9.43
C PHE A 224 -18.59 -7.48 -8.52
N LYS A 225 -18.39 -7.48 -7.19
CA LYS A 225 -19.37 -7.98 -6.22
C LYS A 225 -20.71 -7.26 -6.39
N GLN A 226 -20.69 -5.93 -6.48
CA GLN A 226 -21.89 -5.11 -6.73
C GLN A 226 -22.64 -5.54 -7.99
N TYR A 227 -21.90 -5.70 -9.10
CA TYR A 227 -22.48 -6.09 -10.38
C TYR A 227 -23.07 -7.51 -10.37
N PHE A 228 -22.40 -8.46 -9.71
CA PHE A 228 -22.90 -9.84 -9.60
C PHE A 228 -24.13 -9.93 -8.70
N GLU A 229 -24.17 -9.19 -7.59
CA GLU A 229 -25.34 -9.15 -6.69
C GLU A 229 -26.60 -8.64 -7.38
N LEU A 230 -26.48 -7.59 -8.21
CA LEU A 230 -27.57 -7.14 -9.07
C LEU A 230 -28.02 -8.22 -10.06
N ASN A 231 -27.07 -8.85 -10.77
CA ASN A 231 -27.40 -9.87 -11.74
C ASN A 231 -28.11 -11.05 -11.10
N ASP A 232 -27.73 -11.48 -9.90
CA ASP A 232 -28.47 -12.54 -9.21
C ASP A 232 -29.91 -12.16 -8.87
N GLU A 233 -30.16 -10.91 -8.46
CA GLU A 233 -31.53 -10.46 -8.21
C GLU A 233 -32.35 -10.37 -9.50
N ILE A 234 -31.75 -9.90 -10.59
CA ILE A 234 -32.39 -9.77 -11.89
C ILE A 234 -32.63 -11.16 -12.52
N ILE A 235 -31.64 -12.05 -12.47
CA ILE A 235 -31.69 -13.45 -12.93
C ILE A 235 -32.76 -14.21 -12.13
N LYS A 236 -32.78 -14.10 -10.80
CA LYS A 236 -33.84 -14.73 -9.97
C LYS A 236 -35.24 -14.24 -10.30
N LYS A 237 -35.39 -12.97 -10.71
CA LYS A 237 -36.68 -12.38 -11.11
C LYS A 237 -37.11 -12.75 -12.53
N SER A 238 -36.18 -13.16 -13.41
CA SER A 238 -36.42 -13.38 -14.84
C SER A 238 -36.41 -14.84 -15.28
N LEU A 239 -35.93 -15.77 -14.45
CA LEU A 239 -35.91 -17.21 -14.75
C LEU A 239 -37.23 -17.91 -14.39
N THR A 240 -37.64 -18.86 -15.21
CA THR A 240 -38.67 -19.86 -14.88
C THR A 240 -38.15 -20.89 -13.85
N PRO A 241 -39.03 -21.56 -13.08
CA PRO A 241 -38.64 -22.54 -12.06
C PRO A 241 -37.73 -23.67 -12.57
N GLU A 242 -37.81 -24.04 -13.86
CA GLU A 242 -36.92 -25.02 -14.47
C GLU A 242 -35.50 -24.50 -14.77
N ALA A 243 -35.34 -23.22 -15.12
CA ALA A 243 -34.02 -22.65 -15.43
C ALA A 243 -33.20 -22.33 -14.16
N LEU A 244 -33.89 -22.07 -13.04
CA LEU A 244 -33.30 -22.07 -11.69
C LEU A 244 -32.73 -23.44 -11.26
N LYS A 245 -33.08 -24.52 -11.96
CA LYS A 245 -32.55 -25.88 -11.70
C LYS A 245 -31.32 -26.23 -12.54
N ASP A 246 -30.82 -25.34 -13.40
CA ASP A 246 -29.55 -25.56 -14.08
C ASP A 246 -28.39 -25.49 -13.06
N LEU A 247 -28.10 -26.65 -12.48
CA LEU A 247 -27.21 -26.85 -11.35
C LEU A 247 -25.78 -26.37 -11.63
N ASP A 248 -25.33 -26.43 -12.89
CA ASP A 248 -23.94 -26.08 -13.24
C ASP A 248 -23.71 -24.56 -13.23
N THR A 249 -24.64 -23.78 -13.78
CA THR A 249 -24.58 -22.32 -13.79
C THR A 249 -24.68 -21.74 -12.38
N ASN A 250 -25.64 -22.22 -11.58
CA ASN A 250 -25.79 -21.80 -10.18
C ASN A 250 -24.59 -22.20 -9.31
N LYS A 251 -24.01 -23.38 -9.54
CA LYS A 251 -22.80 -23.82 -8.82
C LYS A 251 -21.60 -22.95 -9.16
N LYS A 252 -21.40 -22.59 -10.44
CA LYS A 252 -20.32 -21.69 -10.88
C LYS A 252 -20.49 -20.28 -10.31
N MET A 253 -21.71 -19.73 -10.31
CA MET A 253 -21.99 -18.43 -9.69
C MET A 253 -21.76 -18.45 -8.18
N GLY A 254 -22.18 -19.52 -7.49
CA GLY A 254 -21.88 -19.72 -6.06
C GLY A 254 -20.38 -19.74 -5.79
N GLN A 255 -19.60 -20.49 -6.57
CA GLN A 255 -18.14 -20.54 -6.44
C GLN A 255 -17.47 -19.17 -6.66
N ILE A 256 -17.95 -18.37 -7.62
CA ILE A 256 -17.44 -17.01 -7.85
C ILE A 256 -17.71 -16.12 -6.64
N LYS A 257 -18.93 -16.17 -6.09
CA LYS A 257 -19.28 -15.40 -4.88
C LYS A 257 -18.44 -15.80 -3.67
N ASP A 258 -18.27 -17.09 -3.44
CA ASP A 258 -17.46 -17.60 -2.35
C ASP A 258 -16.01 -17.13 -2.49
N SER A 259 -15.48 -17.17 -3.72
CA SER A 259 -14.12 -16.68 -4.03
C SER A 259 -13.99 -15.17 -3.77
N ILE A 260 -14.98 -14.37 -4.19
CA ILE A 260 -15.01 -12.92 -3.93
C ILE A 260 -15.06 -12.66 -2.41
N ASN A 261 -15.93 -13.33 -1.67
CA ASN A 261 -16.04 -13.16 -0.23
C ASN A 261 -14.75 -13.56 0.50
N ILE A 262 -14.05 -14.60 0.04
CA ILE A 262 -12.73 -14.97 0.58
C ILE A 262 -11.70 -13.84 0.35
N ILE A 263 -11.65 -13.27 -0.86
CA ILE A 263 -10.73 -12.17 -1.18
C ILE A 263 -11.05 -10.92 -0.34
N LEU A 264 -12.33 -10.67 -0.08
CA LEU A 264 -12.80 -9.52 0.69
C LEU A 264 -12.88 -9.77 2.20
N SER A 265 -12.44 -10.93 2.69
CA SER A 265 -12.56 -11.31 4.11
C SER A 265 -11.92 -10.32 5.08
N ASP A 266 -10.85 -9.63 4.69
CA ASP A 266 -10.21 -8.60 5.53
C ASP A 266 -11.10 -7.36 5.79
N PHE A 267 -12.10 -7.11 4.94
CA PHE A 267 -13.08 -6.04 5.13
C PHE A 267 -14.28 -6.47 5.97
N ILE A 268 -14.48 -7.77 6.17
CA ILE A 268 -15.62 -8.35 6.89
C ILE A 268 -15.15 -8.64 8.32
N GLN A 269 -15.36 -7.68 9.24
CA GLN A 269 -15.09 -7.85 10.68
C GLN A 269 -16.37 -8.09 11.47
#